data_AF-A0A5C4SYF6-F1
#
_entry.id   AF-A0A5C4SYF6-F1
#
_cell.length_a   1.000
_cell.length_b   1.000
_cell.length_c   1.000
_cell.angle_alpha   90.00
_cell.angle_beta   90.00
_cell.angle_gamma   90.00
#
_symmetry.space_group_name_H-M   'P 1'
#
loop_
_entity.id
_entity.type
_entity.pdbx_description
1 polymer ?
#
loop_
_entity_poly.entity_id
_entity_poly.type
_entity_poly.pdbx_seq_one_letter_code
_entity_poly.pdbx_strand_id
1 'polypeptide(L)'
;MENKEWLSMTEKATRIGYWPLRTNTDDVTEHRRHGVGQAVTFNKEGAVFDGIGSAVSLPVTEETNGSRPFSLSLQFQVKDGKGFLPGGLASVYTVEKMEGWHLSVLTQAGVTSTQSNWRNLQFGWSTAKGEDVWRDWGSPGNGRMISALCVHDGHLYAGTFDNAVDNRGRVFRLDNATGEWMDCGYPDDSNSVYAFAEFKGHLYAGTMRYRAGGSSLPDSPNIEPGGRVYRYKGGQEWELFGELPVPDNDSVGALTVYDDRLIAMSFYPHGVFAYDEHGNCKPLGAPGPAGNIRTFNLAPHQGDLYIGCNSSGGVYRRKLDEPWTYCGNVPTCSQVYCFSTFHNRLLMGIWHEARMLRYEGGTEWSDYGLMDEELEVMGVSVFNGKLYGGTLPGGFVYRYNGERNWEKIAVLEEPDPNIRYRRVWSMAVYNGKLFAGTLPSGKVWSLSRDPLATHDTSLADGWHRAVVTYDRSKLELYVDGALVSEAACDAGTIDSAALAGLPLTLGKGPQCHFSGVIREVELFAGVLTADEAARLSGKGAGA
;
A
#
# COMPACT_ATOMS: atom_id res chain seq x y z
N MET A 1 -27.01 30.60 -34.04
CA MET A 1 -25.81 31.31 -33.55
C MET A 1 -26.00 31.50 -32.06
N GLU A 2 -25.63 30.49 -31.28
CA GLU A 2 -25.78 30.49 -29.82
C GLU A 2 -24.51 29.91 -29.21
N ASN A 3 -23.87 30.75 -28.40
CA ASN A 3 -22.80 30.52 -27.42
C ASN A 3 -21.73 29.47 -27.72
N LYS A 4 -20.70 29.92 -28.45
CA LYS A 4 -19.31 29.44 -28.34
C LYS A 4 -18.43 30.57 -27.73
N GLU A 5 -18.52 30.81 -26.43
CA GLU A 5 -17.57 31.68 -25.70
C GLU A 5 -17.21 31.09 -24.32
N TRP A 6 -16.68 29.88 -24.30
CA TRP A 6 -15.99 29.32 -23.12
C TRP A 6 -14.67 28.63 -23.49
N LEU A 7 -13.99 29.12 -24.54
CA LEU A 7 -12.66 28.65 -24.92
C LEU A 7 -11.63 29.76 -24.71
N SER A 8 -10.68 29.49 -23.82
CA SER A 8 -9.36 30.14 -23.67
C SER A 8 -9.25 31.47 -22.90
N MET A 9 -9.78 31.53 -21.67
CA MET A 9 -9.13 32.31 -20.63
C MET A 9 -8.68 31.36 -19.53
N THR A 10 -7.38 31.02 -19.52
CA THR A 10 -6.72 30.49 -18.32
C THR A 10 -6.69 31.62 -17.30
N GLU A 11 -7.81 31.79 -16.58
CA GLU A 11 -7.84 32.65 -15.41
C GLU A 11 -6.76 32.16 -14.44
N LYS A 12 -5.91 33.10 -14.02
CA LYS A 12 -4.83 32.84 -13.10
C LYS A 12 -5.40 32.24 -11.81
N ALA A 13 -4.80 31.14 -11.34
CA ALA A 13 -5.20 30.52 -10.09
C ALA A 13 -5.19 31.54 -8.94
N THR A 14 -6.30 31.64 -8.21
CA THR A 14 -6.48 32.62 -7.14
C THR A 14 -6.56 31.89 -5.81
N ARG A 15 -5.75 32.32 -4.83
CA ARG A 15 -5.74 31.71 -3.49
C ARG A 15 -7.03 32.07 -2.75
N ILE A 16 -7.79 31.07 -2.35
CA ILE A 16 -9.09 31.19 -1.68
C ILE A 16 -9.09 30.67 -0.24
N GLY A 17 -7.94 30.21 0.25
CA GLY A 17 -7.76 29.83 1.65
C GLY A 17 -6.28 29.59 1.96
N TYR A 18 -5.87 29.98 3.17
CA TYR A 18 -4.51 29.75 3.67
C TYR A 18 -4.53 29.47 5.17
N TRP A 19 -4.10 28.26 5.54
CA TRP A 19 -4.01 27.80 6.93
C TRP A 19 -2.53 27.53 7.26
N PRO A 20 -1.87 28.41 8.03
CA PRO A 20 -0.51 28.15 8.50
C PRO A 20 -0.41 26.91 9.40
N LEU A 21 -1.47 26.62 10.16
CA LEU A 21 -1.61 25.48 11.08
C LEU A 21 -0.54 25.42 12.19
N ARG A 22 0.01 26.56 12.64
CA ARG A 22 1.02 26.60 13.71
C ARG A 22 0.44 26.78 15.11
N THR A 23 -0.75 27.36 15.21
CA THR A 23 -1.37 27.71 16.49
C THR A 23 -2.84 27.33 16.56
N ASN A 24 -3.53 27.27 15.42
CA ASN A 24 -4.94 26.97 15.31
C ASN A 24 -5.28 26.54 13.87
N THR A 25 -6.56 26.35 13.60
CA THR A 25 -7.13 25.99 12.30
C THR A 25 -7.67 27.19 11.51
N ASP A 26 -7.19 28.40 11.79
CA ASP A 26 -7.75 29.60 11.16
C ASP A 26 -7.25 29.81 9.74
N ASP A 27 -8.18 30.12 8.84
CA ASP A 27 -7.86 30.70 7.53
C ASP A 27 -7.47 32.18 7.74
N VAL A 28 -6.25 32.54 7.35
CA VAL A 28 -5.72 33.90 7.49
C VAL A 28 -5.99 34.78 6.27
N THR A 29 -6.72 34.27 5.28
CA THR A 29 -7.22 35.09 4.15
C THR A 29 -8.49 35.86 4.53
N GLU A 30 -8.90 36.75 3.64
CA GLU A 30 -10.18 37.48 3.76
C GLU A 30 -11.41 36.58 3.72
N HIS A 31 -11.29 35.34 3.22
CA HIS A 31 -12.40 34.40 3.13
C HIS A 31 -12.79 33.78 4.48
N ARG A 32 -11.90 33.80 5.47
CA ARG A 32 -12.16 33.32 6.85
C ARG A 32 -12.78 31.92 6.89
N ARG A 33 -12.31 31.02 6.03
CA ARG A 33 -12.72 29.60 5.98
C ARG A 33 -12.08 28.79 7.12
N HIS A 34 -12.32 29.19 8.36
CA HIS A 34 -11.73 28.54 9.54
C HIS A 34 -12.10 27.06 9.61
N GLY A 35 -11.11 26.21 9.86
CA GLY A 35 -11.30 24.78 10.05
C GLY A 35 -11.72 24.43 11.47
N VAL A 36 -12.19 23.20 11.66
CA VAL A 36 -12.52 22.62 12.95
C VAL A 36 -11.58 21.45 13.22
N GLY A 37 -10.75 21.58 14.25
CA GLY A 37 -9.82 20.52 14.66
C GLY A 37 -10.48 19.47 15.55
N GLN A 38 -10.16 18.20 15.31
CA GLN A 38 -10.51 17.07 16.16
C GLN A 38 -9.22 16.35 16.54
N ALA A 39 -8.97 16.15 17.84
CA ALA A 39 -7.80 15.45 18.38
C ALA A 39 -6.43 15.94 17.87
N VAL A 40 -6.38 17.10 17.20
CA VAL A 40 -5.17 17.71 16.66
C VAL A 40 -4.52 18.61 17.71
N THR A 41 -3.20 18.61 17.76
CA THR A 41 -2.42 19.53 18.60
C THR A 41 -1.55 20.43 17.72
N PHE A 42 -1.14 21.57 18.24
CA PHE A 42 -0.35 22.56 17.50
C PHE A 42 0.98 22.80 18.18
N ASN A 43 2.04 22.91 17.38
CA ASN A 43 3.34 23.37 17.85
C ASN A 43 3.94 24.36 16.83
N LYS A 44 5.13 24.89 17.15
CA LYS A 44 5.83 25.86 16.27
C LYS A 44 6.05 25.36 14.83
N GLU A 45 6.09 24.05 14.63
CA GLU A 45 6.34 23.42 13.34
C GLU A 45 5.06 23.24 12.52
N GLY A 46 3.91 23.01 13.14
CA GLY A 46 2.62 22.83 12.46
C GLY A 46 1.57 22.10 13.31
N ALA A 47 0.53 21.59 12.64
CA ALA A 47 -0.50 20.76 13.23
C ALA A 47 -0.01 19.32 13.29
N VAL A 48 -0.03 18.71 14.47
CA VAL A 48 0.42 17.35 14.74
C VAL A 48 -0.76 16.40 14.68
N PHE A 49 -0.67 15.40 13.82
CA PHE A 49 -1.65 14.35 13.62
C PHE A 49 -1.13 13.02 14.18
N ASP A 50 -1.96 12.36 14.99
CA ASP A 50 -1.60 11.19 15.80
C ASP A 50 -1.70 9.84 15.07
N GLY A 51 -2.17 9.79 13.83
CA GLY A 51 -2.45 8.54 13.10
C GLY A 51 -3.64 7.73 13.63
N ILE A 52 -4.39 8.25 14.61
CA ILE A 52 -5.49 7.55 15.28
C ILE A 52 -6.82 8.24 15.02
N GLY A 53 -6.93 9.52 15.41
CA GLY A 53 -8.19 10.26 15.38
C GLY A 53 -8.05 11.73 15.01
N SER A 54 -6.81 12.22 14.87
CA SER A 54 -6.53 13.59 14.45
C SER A 54 -7.12 13.88 13.07
N ALA A 55 -7.83 15.00 12.96
CA ALA A 55 -8.34 15.54 11.70
C ALA A 55 -8.58 17.05 11.81
N VAL A 56 -8.57 17.74 10.68
CA VAL A 56 -9.06 19.12 10.56
C VAL A 56 -10.06 19.18 9.42
N SER A 57 -11.31 19.50 9.72
CA SER A 57 -12.37 19.68 8.71
C SER A 57 -12.45 21.14 8.31
N LEU A 58 -12.26 21.44 7.02
CA LEU A 58 -12.42 22.78 6.46
C LEU A 58 -13.86 23.00 5.97
N PRO A 59 -14.33 24.26 5.86
CA PRO A 59 -15.67 24.54 5.35
C PRO A 59 -15.89 23.96 3.95
N VAL A 60 -17.10 23.48 3.71
CA VAL A 60 -17.53 22.97 2.39
C VAL A 60 -17.39 24.07 1.35
N THR A 61 -16.84 23.72 0.20
CA THR A 61 -16.65 24.65 -0.91
C THR A 61 -16.84 23.94 -2.25
N GLU A 62 -17.33 24.66 -3.26
CA GLU A 62 -17.60 24.09 -4.59
C GLU A 62 -16.32 23.70 -5.34
N GLU A 63 -15.20 24.36 -5.05
CA GLU A 63 -13.92 24.11 -5.73
C GLU A 63 -13.42 22.67 -5.50
N THR A 64 -13.68 22.09 -4.33
CA THR A 64 -13.14 20.79 -3.96
C THR A 64 -14.12 19.62 -4.18
N ASN A 65 -15.34 19.88 -4.68
CA ASN A 65 -16.30 18.81 -4.99
C ASN A 65 -16.13 18.24 -6.41
N GLY A 66 -15.21 18.78 -7.21
CA GLY A 66 -14.92 18.31 -8.57
C GLY A 66 -15.68 19.02 -9.69
N SER A 67 -16.60 19.93 -9.36
CA SER A 67 -17.35 20.72 -10.35
C SER A 67 -16.50 21.82 -11.01
N ARG A 68 -15.44 22.26 -10.33
CA ARG A 68 -14.52 23.31 -10.78
C ARG A 68 -13.06 22.85 -10.72
N PRO A 69 -12.18 23.43 -11.53
CA PRO A 69 -10.74 23.27 -11.36
C PRO A 69 -10.26 23.80 -10.01
N PHE A 70 -9.29 23.13 -9.40
CA PHE A 70 -8.66 23.60 -8.17
C PHE A 70 -7.20 23.16 -8.07
N SER A 71 -6.48 23.81 -7.17
CA SER A 71 -5.17 23.36 -6.72
C SER A 71 -5.09 23.39 -5.20
N LEU A 72 -4.39 22.42 -4.62
CA LEU A 72 -4.10 22.34 -3.19
C LEU A 72 -2.59 22.20 -3.01
N SER A 73 -2.03 23.02 -2.12
CA SER A 73 -0.63 22.94 -1.70
C SER A 73 -0.57 22.75 -0.19
N LEU A 74 0.34 21.91 0.29
CA LEU A 74 0.63 21.76 1.70
C LEU A 74 2.09 21.34 1.93
N GLN A 75 2.65 21.69 3.10
CA GLN A 75 3.88 21.07 3.59
C GLN A 75 3.55 20.03 4.63
N PHE A 76 4.28 18.93 4.60
CA PHE A 76 4.10 17.85 5.54
C PHE A 76 5.41 17.17 5.89
N GLN A 77 5.39 16.49 7.04
CA GLN A 77 6.44 15.59 7.47
C GLN A 77 5.78 14.33 8.02
N VAL A 78 6.15 13.17 7.45
CA VAL A 78 5.70 11.85 7.92
C VAL A 78 6.36 11.51 9.26
N LYS A 79 5.60 10.92 10.18
CA LYS A 79 6.06 10.35 11.46
C LYS A 79 5.50 8.95 11.68
N ASP A 80 5.86 8.03 10.81
CA ASP A 80 5.43 6.61 10.81
C ASP A 80 6.32 5.69 11.67
N GLY A 81 7.14 6.27 12.55
CA GLY A 81 7.87 5.52 13.57
C GLY A 81 6.93 4.72 14.47
N LYS A 82 7.45 3.70 15.16
CA LYS A 82 6.65 2.81 16.02
C LYS A 82 5.49 2.09 15.31
N GLY A 83 5.52 1.94 13.99
CA GLY A 83 4.50 1.18 13.26
C GLY A 83 3.17 1.91 13.08
N PHE A 84 3.18 3.23 13.12
CA PHE A 84 2.13 4.01 12.47
C PHE A 84 2.30 3.94 10.95
N LEU A 85 1.21 4.12 10.22
CA LEU A 85 1.26 4.28 8.76
C LEU A 85 1.18 5.77 8.45
N PRO A 86 1.76 6.23 7.32
CA PRO A 86 1.83 7.65 7.00
C PRO A 86 0.43 8.21 6.73
N GLY A 87 -0.40 7.59 5.87
CA GLY A 87 -1.85 7.86 5.79
C GLY A 87 -2.26 9.09 4.98
N GLY A 88 -3.52 9.52 5.16
CA GLY A 88 -4.16 10.53 4.31
C GLY A 88 -3.87 11.98 4.70
N LEU A 89 -3.22 12.75 3.82
CA LEU A 89 -2.88 14.15 4.04
C LEU A 89 -4.11 15.07 3.91
N ALA A 90 -4.88 14.89 2.85
CA ALA A 90 -6.08 15.67 2.55
C ALA A 90 -7.07 14.86 1.72
N SER A 91 -8.37 14.99 1.98
CA SER A 91 -9.40 14.32 1.18
C SER A 91 -10.74 15.04 1.17
N VAL A 92 -11.50 14.82 0.10
CA VAL A 92 -12.96 14.94 0.07
C VAL A 92 -13.47 13.56 -0.33
N TYR A 93 -13.75 12.72 0.66
CA TYR A 93 -13.97 11.29 0.48
C TYR A 93 -15.02 10.77 1.47
N THR A 94 -15.90 9.91 0.98
CA THR A 94 -16.89 9.20 1.82
C THR A 94 -16.42 7.78 2.08
N VAL A 95 -16.49 7.37 3.34
CA VAL A 95 -16.16 6.00 3.76
C VAL A 95 -17.22 5.02 3.29
N GLU A 96 -18.48 5.45 3.32
CA GLU A 96 -19.65 4.62 3.04
C GLU A 96 -19.69 4.19 1.58
N LYS A 97 -19.46 5.13 0.64
CA LYS A 97 -19.44 4.82 -0.80
C LYS A 97 -18.05 4.48 -1.31
N MET A 98 -17.01 4.76 -0.52
CA MET A 98 -15.61 4.68 -0.95
C MET A 98 -15.37 5.52 -2.21
N GLU A 99 -15.91 6.73 -2.23
CA GLU A 99 -15.92 7.65 -3.37
C GLU A 99 -15.39 9.03 -2.95
N GLY A 100 -14.75 9.72 -3.90
CA GLY A 100 -14.16 11.05 -3.73
C GLY A 100 -12.66 11.05 -3.99
N TRP A 101 -12.01 12.18 -3.72
CA TRP A 101 -10.57 12.32 -3.96
C TRP A 101 -9.76 12.31 -2.68
N HIS A 102 -8.50 11.89 -2.80
CA HIS A 102 -7.55 11.91 -1.71
C HIS A 102 -6.13 12.24 -2.20
N LEU A 103 -5.41 12.99 -1.37
CA LEU A 103 -3.95 13.08 -1.35
C LEU A 103 -3.47 12.30 -0.13
N SER A 104 -2.77 11.18 -0.36
CA SER A 104 -2.38 10.24 0.69
C SER A 104 -0.97 9.72 0.45
N VAL A 105 -0.29 9.34 1.53
CA VAL A 105 0.95 8.57 1.46
C VAL A 105 0.61 7.11 1.77
N LEU A 106 0.86 6.23 0.80
CA LEU A 106 0.53 4.81 0.89
C LEU A 106 1.72 4.02 1.46
N THR A 107 1.43 3.14 2.41
CA THR A 107 2.34 2.07 2.83
C THR A 107 1.54 0.80 3.03
N GLN A 108 1.87 -0.27 2.32
CA GLN A 108 1.13 -1.52 2.36
C GLN A 108 2.03 -2.63 2.87
N ALA A 109 1.67 -3.21 4.01
CA ALA A 109 2.36 -4.32 4.63
C ALA A 109 1.36 -5.42 4.98
N GLY A 110 1.84 -6.66 5.05
CA GLY A 110 0.98 -7.82 5.29
C GLY A 110 0.27 -8.31 4.03
N VAL A 111 0.74 -7.91 2.84
CA VAL A 111 0.29 -8.44 1.55
C VAL A 111 0.94 -9.81 1.38
N THR A 112 0.36 -10.78 2.07
CA THR A 112 0.93 -12.10 2.33
C THR A 112 2.33 -12.03 2.95
N SER A 113 3.38 -12.06 2.14
CA SER A 113 4.78 -12.08 2.58
C SER A 113 5.47 -10.71 2.52
N THR A 114 4.85 -9.69 1.93
CA THR A 114 5.57 -8.52 1.42
C THR A 114 5.03 -7.20 1.97
N GLN A 115 5.94 -6.23 2.16
CA GLN A 115 5.61 -4.82 2.20
C GLN A 115 5.70 -4.24 0.79
N SER A 116 4.58 -4.20 0.08
CA SER A 116 4.53 -3.94 -1.36
C SER A 116 4.72 -2.47 -1.74
N ASN A 117 4.41 -1.56 -0.82
CA ASN A 117 4.53 -0.12 -1.01
C ASN A 117 5.10 0.50 0.26
N TRP A 118 6.06 1.41 0.12
CA TRP A 118 6.69 2.14 1.21
C TRP A 118 6.68 3.64 0.90
N ARG A 119 5.90 4.41 1.67
CA ARG A 119 5.76 5.87 1.56
C ARG A 119 5.56 6.42 0.15
N ASN A 120 4.78 5.75 -0.70
CA ASN A 120 4.47 6.25 -2.05
C ASN A 120 3.36 7.30 -1.97
N LEU A 121 3.62 8.54 -2.43
CA LEU A 121 2.62 9.61 -2.43
C LEU A 121 1.62 9.40 -3.58
N GLN A 122 0.34 9.68 -3.33
CA GLN A 122 -0.73 9.42 -4.29
C GLN A 122 -1.78 10.53 -4.28
N PHE A 123 -2.19 10.97 -5.46
CA PHE A 123 -3.36 11.83 -5.66
C PHE A 123 -4.31 11.17 -6.64
N GLY A 124 -5.50 10.81 -6.17
CA GLY A 124 -6.45 10.05 -6.96
C GLY A 124 -7.89 10.34 -6.63
N TRP A 125 -8.75 10.00 -7.57
CA TRP A 125 -10.20 10.04 -7.45
C TRP A 125 -10.74 8.63 -7.48
N SER A 126 -11.47 8.22 -6.45
CA SER A 126 -12.24 6.98 -6.43
C SER A 126 -13.66 7.26 -6.89
N THR A 127 -14.15 6.56 -7.91
CA THR A 127 -15.47 6.87 -8.49
C THR A 127 -16.44 5.71 -8.43
N ALA A 128 -17.74 6.03 -8.56
CA ALA A 128 -18.81 5.05 -8.68
C ALA A 128 -18.77 4.34 -10.05
N LYS A 129 -18.40 5.07 -11.10
CA LYS A 129 -18.61 4.69 -12.51
C LYS A 129 -17.35 4.21 -13.24
N GLY A 130 -16.22 4.09 -12.54
CA GLY A 130 -15.00 3.53 -13.13
C GLY A 130 -15.24 2.18 -13.80
N GLU A 131 -14.48 1.89 -14.85
CA GLU A 131 -14.49 0.61 -15.54
C GLU A 131 -13.27 -0.20 -15.10
N ASP A 132 -13.46 -1.48 -14.75
CA ASP A 132 -12.34 -2.34 -14.37
C ASP A 132 -11.62 -2.85 -15.63
N VAL A 133 -10.50 -2.21 -16.00
CA VAL A 133 -9.70 -2.57 -17.18
C VAL A 133 -8.46 -3.36 -16.74
N TRP A 134 -8.44 -4.65 -17.07
CA TRP A 134 -7.34 -5.54 -16.77
C TRP A 134 -6.38 -5.69 -17.96
N ARG A 135 -5.07 -5.72 -17.66
CA ARG A 135 -4.00 -6.01 -18.61
C ARG A 135 -3.13 -7.15 -18.10
N ASP A 136 -2.87 -8.13 -18.97
CA ASP A 136 -1.86 -9.17 -18.79
C ASP A 136 -0.48 -8.60 -19.14
N TRP A 137 0.48 -8.73 -18.23
CA TRP A 137 1.90 -8.37 -18.43
C TRP A 137 2.79 -9.58 -18.66
N GLY A 138 2.19 -10.75 -18.89
CA GLY A 138 2.88 -12.02 -19.02
C GLY A 138 3.54 -12.46 -17.72
N SER A 139 4.44 -13.44 -17.87
CA SER A 139 5.19 -14.02 -16.77
C SER A 139 6.62 -13.46 -16.75
N PRO A 140 7.13 -12.96 -15.61
CA PRO A 140 8.53 -12.65 -15.43
C PRO A 140 9.37 -13.95 -15.49
N GLY A 141 10.09 -14.14 -16.59
CA GLY A 141 10.82 -15.38 -16.86
C GLY A 141 9.88 -16.59 -16.96
N ASN A 142 10.29 -17.72 -16.39
CA ASN A 142 9.55 -18.98 -16.41
C ASN A 142 8.88 -19.32 -15.06
N GLY A 143 8.85 -18.36 -14.13
CA GLY A 143 8.32 -18.58 -12.78
C GLY A 143 6.86 -19.05 -12.81
N ARG A 144 6.51 -19.95 -11.91
CA ARG A 144 5.13 -20.45 -11.75
C ARG A 144 4.32 -19.62 -10.76
N MET A 145 4.99 -18.86 -9.92
CA MET A 145 4.38 -18.02 -8.91
C MET A 145 5.06 -16.67 -8.91
N ILE A 146 4.25 -15.62 -8.86
CA ILE A 146 4.70 -14.31 -8.40
C ILE A 146 4.55 -14.30 -6.89
N SER A 147 5.65 -14.56 -6.20
CA SER A 147 5.67 -14.70 -4.74
C SER A 147 5.66 -13.36 -4.02
N ALA A 148 6.17 -12.31 -4.67
CA ALA A 148 6.23 -10.96 -4.11
C ALA A 148 6.13 -9.91 -5.23
N LEU A 149 5.48 -8.79 -4.92
CA LEU A 149 5.48 -7.56 -5.72
C LEU A 149 5.84 -6.39 -4.81
N CYS A 150 6.77 -5.53 -5.23
CA CYS A 150 7.19 -4.38 -4.45
C CYS A 150 7.56 -3.21 -5.36
N VAL A 151 7.15 -2.00 -4.98
CA VAL A 151 7.56 -0.76 -5.63
C VAL A 151 8.81 -0.23 -4.95
N HIS A 152 9.86 0.00 -5.73
CA HIS A 152 11.12 0.57 -5.25
C HIS A 152 11.73 1.46 -6.32
N ASP A 153 12.16 2.66 -5.91
CA ASP A 153 12.90 3.61 -6.75
C ASP A 153 12.27 3.83 -8.14
N GLY A 154 10.96 4.07 -8.19
CA GLY A 154 10.22 4.34 -9.43
C GLY A 154 9.92 3.11 -10.29
N HIS A 155 10.15 1.89 -9.80
CA HIS A 155 9.95 0.66 -10.55
C HIS A 155 9.17 -0.39 -9.77
N LEU A 156 8.49 -1.29 -10.49
CA LEU A 156 7.86 -2.49 -9.94
C LEU A 156 8.80 -3.69 -10.05
N TYR A 157 9.05 -4.34 -8.93
CA TYR A 157 9.82 -5.57 -8.82
C TYR A 157 8.93 -6.78 -8.52
N ALA A 158 9.25 -7.91 -9.13
CA ALA A 158 8.57 -9.19 -8.95
C ALA A 158 9.57 -10.27 -8.51
N GLY A 159 9.25 -10.97 -7.43
CA GLY A 159 9.99 -12.13 -6.93
C GLY A 159 9.26 -13.39 -7.35
N THR A 160 9.99 -14.38 -7.86
CA THR A 160 9.40 -15.59 -8.43
C THR A 160 9.73 -16.85 -7.65
N PHE A 161 8.84 -17.84 -7.76
CA PHE A 161 9.15 -19.25 -7.49
C PHE A 161 9.03 -20.06 -8.78
N ASP A 162 9.92 -21.05 -8.91
CA ASP A 162 9.94 -22.01 -10.00
C ASP A 162 10.20 -23.44 -9.48
N ASN A 163 9.58 -24.44 -10.12
CA ASN A 163 9.65 -25.83 -9.72
C ASN A 163 10.40 -26.75 -10.71
N ALA A 164 11.09 -26.20 -11.72
CA ALA A 164 11.99 -26.95 -12.59
C ALA A 164 13.32 -27.25 -11.88
N VAL A 165 13.99 -28.34 -12.32
CA VAL A 165 15.16 -28.95 -11.64
C VAL A 165 16.27 -27.95 -11.33
N ASP A 166 16.61 -27.09 -12.29
CA ASP A 166 17.75 -26.17 -12.21
C ASP A 166 17.33 -24.70 -12.00
N ASN A 167 16.04 -24.45 -11.76
CA ASN A 167 15.55 -23.08 -11.64
C ASN A 167 15.68 -22.56 -10.20
N ARG A 168 16.02 -21.28 -10.12
CA ARG A 168 16.18 -20.51 -8.89
C ARG A 168 15.07 -19.47 -8.81
N GLY A 169 14.76 -19.04 -7.60
CA GLY A 169 13.99 -17.83 -7.39
C GLY A 169 14.72 -16.65 -8.01
N ARG A 170 14.01 -15.85 -8.79
CA ARG A 170 14.58 -14.69 -9.48
C ARG A 170 13.82 -13.42 -9.14
N VAL A 171 14.50 -12.30 -9.32
CA VAL A 171 13.88 -10.98 -9.26
C VAL A 171 13.83 -10.41 -10.65
N PHE A 172 12.70 -9.82 -11.00
CA PHE A 172 12.51 -9.10 -12.24
C PHE A 172 12.00 -7.70 -11.96
N ARG A 173 12.27 -6.78 -12.88
CA ARG A 173 11.76 -5.41 -12.85
C ARG A 173 10.98 -5.13 -14.13
N LEU A 174 9.80 -4.52 -14.01
CA LEU A 174 9.01 -4.12 -15.17
C LEU A 174 9.63 -2.89 -15.84
N ASP A 175 9.93 -2.98 -17.14
CA ASP A 175 10.20 -1.83 -17.99
C ASP A 175 8.87 -1.29 -18.52
N ASN A 176 8.48 -0.09 -18.09
CA ASN A 176 7.21 0.53 -18.51
C ASN A 176 7.18 0.91 -20.00
N ALA A 177 8.34 1.19 -20.60
CA ALA A 177 8.41 1.66 -21.98
C ALA A 177 8.17 0.51 -22.96
N THR A 178 8.74 -0.67 -22.68
CA THR A 178 8.58 -1.86 -23.52
C THR A 178 7.44 -2.77 -23.04
N GLY A 179 7.14 -2.74 -21.75
CA GLY A 179 6.27 -3.69 -21.06
C GLY A 179 6.91 -5.06 -20.82
N GLU A 180 8.24 -5.14 -20.94
CA GLU A 180 9.01 -6.38 -20.73
C GLU A 180 9.53 -6.48 -19.29
N TRP A 181 9.81 -7.71 -18.85
CA TRP A 181 10.42 -8.00 -17.56
C TRP A 181 11.94 -8.11 -17.70
N MET A 182 12.65 -7.17 -17.08
CA MET A 182 14.10 -7.18 -17.00
C MET A 182 14.56 -8.09 -15.87
N ASP A 183 15.46 -9.02 -16.17
CA ASP A 183 16.07 -9.91 -15.18
C ASP A 183 17.01 -9.14 -14.25
N CYS A 184 16.72 -9.16 -12.96
CA CYS A 184 17.50 -8.56 -11.88
C CYS A 184 18.30 -9.61 -11.10
N GLY A 185 18.48 -10.81 -11.66
CA GLY A 185 19.30 -11.87 -11.08
C GLY A 185 18.57 -12.70 -10.03
N TYR A 186 19.35 -13.56 -9.36
CA TYR A 186 18.89 -14.43 -8.29
C TYR A 186 19.73 -14.12 -7.03
N PRO A 187 19.12 -13.69 -5.92
CA PRO A 187 19.87 -13.41 -4.69
C PRO A 187 20.43 -14.68 -4.04
N ASP A 188 19.83 -15.85 -4.31
CA ASP A 188 20.12 -17.11 -3.65
C ASP A 188 19.95 -18.28 -4.63
N ASP A 189 20.55 -19.42 -4.32
CA ASP A 189 20.36 -20.68 -5.04
C ASP A 189 19.03 -21.37 -4.72
N SER A 190 18.31 -20.89 -3.68
CA SER A 190 16.96 -21.36 -3.34
C SER A 190 15.95 -21.19 -4.48
N ASN A 191 14.87 -21.96 -4.45
CA ASN A 191 13.88 -22.01 -5.52
C ASN A 191 12.93 -20.80 -5.56
N SER A 192 13.01 -19.86 -4.60
CA SER A 192 12.12 -18.71 -4.56
C SER A 192 12.71 -17.45 -3.93
N VAL A 193 12.29 -16.29 -4.48
CA VAL A 193 12.38 -14.99 -3.82
C VAL A 193 10.97 -14.62 -3.38
N TYR A 194 10.73 -14.66 -2.07
CA TYR A 194 9.38 -14.81 -1.55
C TYR A 194 8.84 -13.59 -0.80
N ALA A 195 9.72 -12.72 -0.32
CA ALA A 195 9.34 -11.52 0.40
C ALA A 195 10.17 -10.33 -0.06
N PHE A 196 9.54 -9.16 -0.13
CA PHE A 196 10.23 -7.88 -0.32
C PHE A 196 9.89 -6.88 0.78
N ALA A 197 10.82 -5.95 1.00
CA ALA A 197 10.55 -4.68 1.66
C ALA A 197 11.56 -3.64 1.17
N GLU A 198 11.14 -2.38 1.09
CA GLU A 198 12.08 -1.27 0.99
C GLU A 198 12.46 -0.83 2.40
N PHE A 199 13.75 -0.72 2.69
CA PHE A 199 14.25 -0.24 3.97
C PHE A 199 15.46 0.67 3.75
N LYS A 200 15.47 1.86 4.37
CA LYS A 200 16.58 2.83 4.24
C LYS A 200 16.98 3.11 2.79
N GLY A 201 16.00 3.22 1.88
CA GLY A 201 16.23 3.52 0.47
C GLY A 201 16.80 2.36 -0.35
N HIS A 202 16.73 1.12 0.15
CA HIS A 202 17.18 -0.07 -0.57
C HIS A 202 16.09 -1.14 -0.62
N LEU A 203 16.01 -1.87 -1.73
CA LEU A 203 15.20 -3.08 -1.85
C LEU A 203 15.89 -4.27 -1.16
N TYR A 204 15.15 -4.93 -0.27
CA TYR A 204 15.56 -6.18 0.37
C TYR A 204 14.69 -7.34 -0.10
N ALA A 205 15.33 -8.48 -0.34
CA ALA A 205 14.71 -9.72 -0.77
C ALA A 205 14.92 -10.82 0.26
N GLY A 206 13.84 -11.48 0.66
CA GLY A 206 13.84 -12.68 1.50
C GLY A 206 13.72 -13.94 0.64
N THR A 207 14.61 -14.90 0.85
CA THR A 207 14.65 -16.15 0.07
C THR A 207 14.10 -17.33 0.86
N MET A 208 13.56 -18.32 0.17
CA MET A 208 13.09 -19.55 0.80
C MET A 208 13.08 -20.75 -0.12
N ARG A 209 13.08 -21.93 0.50
CA ARG A 209 12.65 -23.17 -0.14
C ARG A 209 11.13 -23.26 -0.10
N TYR A 210 10.49 -22.82 -1.17
CA TYR A 210 9.05 -23.01 -1.33
C TYR A 210 8.72 -24.47 -1.62
N ARG A 211 7.75 -24.98 -0.85
CA ARG A 211 7.26 -26.37 -0.89
C ARG A 211 5.91 -26.39 -1.60
N ALA A 212 5.95 -26.53 -2.93
CA ALA A 212 4.78 -26.41 -3.79
C ALA A 212 3.73 -27.51 -3.58
N GLY A 213 4.07 -28.62 -2.93
CA GLY A 213 3.13 -29.64 -2.48
C GLY A 213 2.00 -29.08 -1.60
N GLY A 214 2.28 -28.04 -0.80
CA GLY A 214 1.26 -27.31 -0.04
C GLY A 214 0.20 -26.61 -0.92
N SER A 215 0.53 -26.37 -2.18
CA SER A 215 -0.37 -25.84 -3.21
C SER A 215 -0.87 -26.93 -4.16
N SER A 216 -0.74 -28.21 -3.81
CA SER A 216 -1.09 -29.35 -4.68
C SER A 216 -0.40 -29.30 -6.04
N LEU A 217 0.82 -28.76 -6.09
CA LEU A 217 1.69 -28.76 -7.26
C LEU A 217 2.90 -29.69 -7.00
N PRO A 218 3.55 -30.20 -8.06
CA PRO A 218 4.79 -30.95 -7.89
C PRO A 218 5.86 -30.10 -7.19
N ASP A 219 6.49 -30.67 -6.17
CA ASP A 219 7.60 -30.02 -5.48
C ASP A 219 8.78 -29.77 -6.44
N SER A 220 9.51 -28.69 -6.16
CA SER A 220 10.75 -28.41 -6.87
C SER A 220 11.82 -29.43 -6.50
N PRO A 221 12.56 -29.98 -7.48
CA PRO A 221 13.76 -30.78 -7.22
C PRO A 221 14.88 -29.95 -6.57
N ASN A 222 14.87 -28.63 -6.75
CA ASN A 222 15.76 -27.72 -6.04
C ASN A 222 15.36 -27.63 -4.57
N ILE A 223 16.21 -28.19 -3.70
CA ILE A 223 16.02 -28.27 -2.25
C ILE A 223 16.91 -27.30 -1.46
N GLU A 224 17.58 -26.36 -2.14
CA GLU A 224 18.40 -25.35 -1.48
C GLU A 224 17.52 -24.54 -0.50
N PRO A 225 17.94 -24.40 0.77
CA PRO A 225 17.05 -23.98 1.85
C PRO A 225 16.59 -22.53 1.70
N GLY A 226 17.41 -21.60 1.22
CA GLY A 226 17.09 -20.18 1.34
C GLY A 226 17.28 -19.69 2.78
N GLY A 227 16.36 -18.88 3.29
CA GLY A 227 16.38 -18.43 4.69
C GLY A 227 17.27 -17.22 4.95
N ARG A 228 17.57 -16.46 3.90
CA ARG A 228 18.51 -15.33 3.94
C ARG A 228 17.86 -14.08 3.38
N VAL A 229 18.38 -12.94 3.81
CA VAL A 229 17.97 -11.61 3.36
C VAL A 229 19.11 -11.01 2.55
N TYR A 230 18.79 -10.51 1.36
CA TYR A 230 19.73 -9.88 0.45
C TYR A 230 19.32 -8.44 0.15
N ARG A 231 20.31 -7.56 -0.02
CA ARG A 231 20.14 -6.18 -0.46
C ARG A 231 20.46 -6.06 -1.94
N TYR A 232 19.57 -5.45 -2.72
CA TYR A 232 19.79 -5.21 -4.14
C TYR A 232 20.88 -4.15 -4.37
N LYS A 233 21.80 -4.41 -5.30
CA LYS A 233 22.90 -3.50 -5.66
C LYS A 233 22.73 -2.84 -7.02
N GLY A 234 21.73 -3.27 -7.79
CA GLY A 234 21.51 -2.85 -9.17
C GLY A 234 21.92 -3.92 -10.18
N GLY A 235 21.37 -3.82 -11.39
CA GLY A 235 21.61 -4.81 -12.45
C GLY A 235 21.12 -6.20 -12.02
N GLN A 236 22.05 -7.15 -11.90
CA GLN A 236 21.77 -8.51 -11.42
C GLN A 236 22.48 -8.81 -10.08
N GLU A 237 23.02 -7.79 -9.42
CA GLU A 237 23.87 -7.95 -8.25
C GLU A 237 23.07 -7.83 -6.94
N TRP A 238 23.34 -8.77 -6.04
CA TRP A 238 22.75 -8.85 -4.71
C TRP A 238 23.85 -9.06 -3.68
N GLU A 239 23.71 -8.40 -2.53
CA GLU A 239 24.64 -8.51 -1.41
C GLU A 239 23.93 -9.19 -0.24
N LEU A 240 24.56 -10.21 0.35
CA LEU A 240 24.02 -10.84 1.56
C LEU A 240 23.95 -9.80 2.68
N PHE A 241 22.76 -9.57 3.20
CA PHE A 241 22.53 -8.63 4.29
C PHE A 241 22.48 -9.33 5.65
N GLY A 242 21.87 -10.50 5.71
CA GLY A 242 21.81 -11.30 6.93
C GLY A 242 21.17 -12.65 6.73
N GLU A 243 21.55 -13.59 7.58
CA GLU A 243 20.90 -14.90 7.71
C GLU A 243 20.07 -14.91 8.98
N LEU A 244 18.85 -15.46 8.91
CA LEU A 244 18.02 -15.58 10.10
C LEU A 244 18.70 -16.58 11.04
N PRO A 245 19.01 -16.20 12.31
CA PRO A 245 19.78 -17.03 13.24
C PRO A 245 18.89 -18.12 13.85
N VAL A 246 18.35 -18.98 13.00
CA VAL A 246 17.52 -20.13 13.33
C VAL A 246 18.18 -21.38 12.77
N PRO A 247 18.45 -22.41 13.59
CA PRO A 247 19.00 -23.67 13.10
C PRO A 247 18.13 -24.27 11.99
N ASP A 248 18.74 -24.79 10.92
CA ASP A 248 18.04 -25.42 9.80
C ASP A 248 16.97 -24.53 9.13
N ASN A 249 17.15 -23.20 9.16
CA ASN A 249 16.25 -22.27 8.52
C ASN A 249 16.21 -22.45 7.00
N ASP A 250 15.00 -22.55 6.44
CA ASP A 250 14.79 -22.62 4.99
C ASP A 250 13.85 -21.53 4.47
N SER A 251 13.64 -20.47 5.27
CA SER A 251 12.70 -19.43 4.86
C SER A 251 12.90 -18.05 5.46
N VAL A 252 12.72 -17.05 4.61
CA VAL A 252 12.23 -15.73 4.97
C VAL A 252 10.81 -15.63 4.44
N GLY A 253 9.85 -15.88 5.32
CA GLY A 253 8.42 -15.96 4.99
C GLY A 253 7.72 -14.62 4.85
N ALA A 254 8.20 -13.61 5.57
CA ALA A 254 7.72 -12.25 5.41
C ALA A 254 8.79 -11.21 5.77
N LEU A 255 8.73 -10.07 5.08
CA LEU A 255 9.50 -8.87 5.38
C LEU A 255 8.58 -7.67 5.59
N THR A 256 8.88 -6.83 6.58
CA THR A 256 8.21 -5.54 6.78
C THR A 256 9.12 -4.56 7.52
N VAL A 257 8.85 -3.26 7.43
CA VAL A 257 9.52 -2.24 8.24
C VAL A 257 8.68 -1.91 9.45
N TYR A 258 9.29 -1.93 10.64
CA TYR A 258 8.64 -1.53 11.89
C TYR A 258 9.67 -0.89 12.83
N ASP A 259 9.35 0.32 13.30
CA ASP A 259 10.14 1.06 14.29
C ASP A 259 11.63 1.15 13.95
N ASP A 260 11.91 1.62 12.73
CA ASP A 260 13.27 1.79 12.17
C ASP A 260 14.10 0.50 12.12
N ARG A 261 13.43 -0.63 11.94
CA ARG A 261 14.03 -1.95 11.74
C ARG A 261 13.40 -2.66 10.56
N LEU A 262 14.22 -3.43 9.84
CA LEU A 262 13.73 -4.45 8.93
C LEU A 262 13.36 -5.68 9.76
N ILE A 263 12.09 -6.05 9.75
CA ILE A 263 11.59 -7.23 10.43
C ILE A 263 11.55 -8.38 9.43
N ALA A 264 12.19 -9.48 9.79
CA ALA A 264 12.13 -10.74 9.05
C ALA A 264 11.49 -11.84 9.89
N MET A 265 10.62 -12.61 9.26
CA MET A 265 9.95 -13.76 9.84
C MET A 265 10.35 -15.03 9.10
N SER A 266 10.68 -16.09 9.82
CA SER A 266 10.82 -17.43 9.23
C SER A 266 9.50 -18.21 9.28
N PHE A 267 9.24 -19.00 8.24
CA PHE A 267 8.20 -20.02 8.23
C PHE A 267 8.66 -21.29 8.95
N TYR A 268 9.87 -21.75 8.67
CA TYR A 268 10.47 -22.97 9.19
C TYR A 268 11.98 -22.81 9.45
N PRO A 269 12.45 -23.04 10.70
CA PRO A 269 11.67 -23.05 11.94
C PRO A 269 11.15 -21.66 12.32
N HIS A 270 10.14 -21.60 13.18
CA HIS A 270 9.49 -20.36 13.58
C HIS A 270 10.43 -19.36 14.27
N GLY A 271 10.36 -18.09 13.85
CA GLY A 271 11.10 -17.01 14.49
C GLY A 271 10.86 -15.66 13.84
N VAL A 272 11.01 -14.60 14.62
CA VAL A 272 10.93 -13.21 14.16
C VAL A 272 12.18 -12.48 14.61
N PHE A 273 12.74 -11.64 13.73
CA PHE A 273 14.03 -10.99 13.88
C PHE A 273 13.93 -9.54 13.43
N ALA A 274 14.57 -8.63 14.17
CA ALA A 274 14.69 -7.22 13.80
C ALA A 274 16.13 -6.90 13.45
N TYR A 275 16.35 -6.34 12.26
CA TYR A 275 17.66 -5.91 11.78
C TYR A 275 17.73 -4.38 11.75
N ASP A 276 18.85 -3.83 12.22
CA ASP A 276 19.21 -2.44 11.91
C ASP A 276 19.82 -2.34 10.50
N GLU A 277 20.14 -1.12 10.06
CA GLU A 277 20.67 -0.87 8.71
C GLU A 277 22.07 -1.46 8.46
N HIS A 278 22.76 -1.91 9.50
CA HIS A 278 24.08 -2.53 9.43
C HIS A 278 24.00 -4.06 9.47
N GLY A 279 22.80 -4.64 9.54
CA GLY A 279 22.59 -6.09 9.61
C GLY A 279 22.70 -6.66 11.02
N ASN A 280 22.78 -5.83 12.07
CA ASN A 280 22.77 -6.35 13.44
C ASN A 280 21.37 -6.90 13.77
N CYS A 281 21.33 -8.18 14.10
CA CYS A 281 20.08 -8.90 14.37
C CYS A 281 19.73 -8.91 15.86
N LYS A 282 18.50 -8.53 16.18
CA LYS A 282 17.83 -8.78 17.46
C LYS A 282 16.73 -9.83 17.29
N PRO A 283 16.87 -11.02 17.90
CA PRO A 283 15.78 -11.98 17.96
C PRO A 283 14.58 -11.42 18.74
N LEU A 284 13.40 -11.52 18.13
CA LEU A 284 12.11 -11.20 18.74
C LEU A 284 11.42 -12.47 19.27
N GLY A 285 11.81 -13.66 18.79
CA GLY A 285 11.21 -14.93 19.16
C GLY A 285 9.87 -15.18 18.46
N ALA A 286 9.38 -16.41 18.50
CA ALA A 286 8.10 -16.79 17.91
C ALA A 286 6.93 -16.54 18.89
N PRO A 287 5.71 -16.30 18.38
CA PRO A 287 4.53 -16.11 19.22
C PRO A 287 4.08 -17.41 19.90
N GLY A 288 3.14 -17.25 20.83
CA GLY A 288 2.52 -18.34 21.59
C GLY A 288 3.17 -18.62 22.95
N PRO A 289 2.45 -19.31 23.86
CA PRO A 289 2.94 -19.55 25.22
C PRO A 289 4.26 -20.33 25.30
N ALA A 290 4.48 -21.24 24.33
CA ALA A 290 5.70 -22.04 24.22
C ALA A 290 6.73 -21.43 23.25
N GLY A 291 6.44 -20.25 22.66
CA GLY A 291 7.33 -19.57 21.72
C GLY A 291 7.66 -20.40 20.48
N ASN A 292 6.68 -21.13 19.94
CA ASN A 292 6.88 -22.09 18.86
C ASN A 292 5.71 -22.17 17.87
N ILE A 293 4.83 -21.17 17.87
CA ILE A 293 3.73 -21.11 16.89
C ILE A 293 4.30 -20.68 15.54
N ARG A 294 3.92 -21.41 14.48
CA ARG A 294 4.28 -21.06 13.11
C ARG A 294 3.45 -19.88 12.62
N THR A 295 4.09 -19.00 11.88
CA THR A 295 3.58 -17.68 11.47
C THR A 295 3.53 -17.56 9.95
N PHE A 296 2.69 -16.66 9.43
CA PHE A 296 2.42 -16.52 7.98
C PHE A 296 2.69 -15.12 7.42
N ASN A 297 2.40 -14.08 8.18
CA ASN A 297 2.50 -12.70 7.71
C ASN A 297 2.72 -11.72 8.88
N LEU A 298 3.17 -10.51 8.54
CA LEU A 298 3.45 -9.43 9.49
C LEU A 298 2.92 -8.10 8.96
N ALA A 299 2.38 -7.25 9.84
CA ALA A 299 2.08 -5.86 9.50
C ALA A 299 2.15 -4.92 10.71
N PRO A 300 2.73 -3.72 10.57
CA PRO A 300 2.58 -2.65 11.54
C PRO A 300 1.15 -2.08 11.51
N HIS A 301 0.60 -1.77 12.67
CA HIS A 301 -0.64 -1.03 12.81
C HIS A 301 -0.69 -0.29 14.15
N GLN A 302 -0.89 1.03 14.11
CA GLN A 302 -1.15 1.90 15.27
C GLN A 302 -0.25 1.65 16.50
N GLY A 303 1.06 1.56 16.30
CA GLY A 303 2.00 1.42 17.41
C GLY A 303 2.56 0.00 17.57
N ASP A 304 1.89 -1.02 17.04
CA ASP A 304 2.22 -2.42 17.27
C ASP A 304 2.57 -3.15 15.97
N LEU A 305 3.43 -4.16 16.09
CA LEU A 305 3.67 -5.16 15.05
C LEU A 305 2.72 -6.34 15.27
N TYR A 306 1.84 -6.61 14.31
CA TYR A 306 0.93 -7.75 14.30
C TYR A 306 1.49 -8.91 13.49
N ILE A 307 1.20 -10.14 13.94
CA ILE A 307 1.59 -11.39 13.30
C ILE A 307 0.43 -12.36 13.21
N GLY A 308 0.23 -12.93 12.02
CA GLY A 308 -0.75 -13.98 11.78
C GLY A 308 -0.14 -15.37 11.94
N CYS A 309 -0.89 -16.28 12.56
CA CYS A 309 -0.41 -17.62 12.91
C CYS A 309 -1.16 -18.74 12.18
N ASN A 310 -0.55 -19.93 12.18
CA ASN A 310 -1.16 -21.17 11.70
C ASN A 310 -1.91 -21.93 12.79
N SER A 311 -2.50 -23.07 12.40
CA SER A 311 -3.09 -24.08 13.30
C SER A 311 -4.03 -23.48 14.36
N SER A 312 -4.83 -22.49 13.96
CA SER A 312 -5.75 -21.74 14.84
C SER A 312 -5.06 -20.99 15.99
N GLY A 313 -3.75 -20.74 15.87
CA GLY A 313 -2.95 -19.93 16.79
C GLY A 313 -3.37 -18.45 16.82
N GLY A 314 -4.17 -17.99 15.86
CA GLY A 314 -4.77 -16.66 15.87
C GLY A 314 -3.80 -15.55 15.48
N VAL A 315 -3.96 -14.40 16.13
CA VAL A 315 -3.15 -13.21 15.94
C VAL A 315 -2.43 -12.85 17.23
N TYR A 316 -1.19 -12.38 17.12
CA TYR A 316 -0.47 -11.76 18.22
C TYR A 316 0.03 -10.38 17.80
N ARG A 317 0.32 -9.54 18.79
CA ARG A 317 0.98 -8.25 18.58
C ARG A 317 2.12 -8.04 19.56
N ARG A 318 3.02 -7.11 19.25
CA ARG A 318 4.09 -6.65 20.16
C ARG A 318 4.67 -5.31 19.77
N LYS A 319 5.48 -4.75 20.67
CA LYS A 319 6.55 -3.79 20.36
C LYS A 319 7.93 -4.46 20.39
N LEU A 320 8.97 -3.78 19.92
CA LEU A 320 10.32 -4.36 19.80
C LEU A 320 10.92 -4.84 21.13
N ASP A 321 10.52 -4.25 22.25
CA ASP A 321 11.00 -4.52 23.61
C ASP A 321 9.96 -5.21 24.52
N GLU A 322 8.75 -5.44 24.00
CA GLU A 322 7.65 -6.08 24.72
C GLU A 322 7.45 -7.53 24.23
N PRO A 323 6.92 -8.45 25.09
CA PRO A 323 6.57 -9.81 24.66
C PRO A 323 5.35 -9.83 23.74
N TRP A 324 5.14 -10.95 23.06
CA TRP A 324 3.94 -11.19 22.27
C TRP A 324 2.68 -11.20 23.15
N THR A 325 1.67 -10.43 22.75
CA THR A 325 0.34 -10.40 23.36
C THR A 325 -0.66 -11.06 22.43
N TYR A 326 -1.45 -11.99 22.94
CA TYR A 326 -2.49 -12.67 22.15
C TYR A 326 -3.63 -11.70 21.81
N CYS A 327 -4.01 -11.68 20.54
CA CYS A 327 -5.04 -10.82 19.98
C CYS A 327 -6.25 -11.61 19.47
N GLY A 328 -6.43 -12.86 19.90
CA GLY A 328 -7.60 -13.65 19.55
C GLY A 328 -7.48 -14.45 18.26
N ASN A 329 -8.49 -15.28 18.03
CA ASN A 329 -8.74 -16.05 16.82
C ASN A 329 -10.25 -16.08 16.57
N VAL A 330 -10.67 -16.64 15.43
CA VAL A 330 -12.09 -16.94 15.16
C VAL A 330 -12.26 -18.43 14.87
N PRO A 331 -13.42 -19.04 15.15
CA PRO A 331 -13.60 -20.50 15.06
C PRO A 331 -13.26 -21.13 13.71
N THR A 332 -13.48 -20.42 12.61
CA THR A 332 -13.22 -20.89 11.23
C THR A 332 -11.81 -20.58 10.74
N CYS A 333 -11.02 -19.83 11.51
CA CYS A 333 -9.65 -19.47 11.17
C CYS A 333 -8.68 -20.55 11.62
N SER A 334 -8.05 -21.20 10.66
CA SER A 334 -6.90 -22.06 10.88
C SER A 334 -5.59 -21.40 10.47
N GLN A 335 -5.62 -20.43 9.55
CA GLN A 335 -4.44 -19.70 9.08
C GLN A 335 -4.84 -18.24 8.81
N VAL A 336 -3.97 -17.31 9.20
CA VAL A 336 -4.08 -15.88 8.90
C VAL A 336 -3.04 -15.56 7.84
N TYR A 337 -3.46 -15.18 6.64
CA TYR A 337 -2.56 -15.05 5.48
C TYR A 337 -2.21 -13.62 5.13
N CYS A 338 -3.07 -12.67 5.45
CA CYS A 338 -2.81 -11.27 5.13
C CYS A 338 -3.34 -10.34 6.20
N PHE A 339 -2.73 -9.15 6.24
CA PHE A 339 -3.24 -8.00 6.98
C PHE A 339 -3.41 -6.85 6.00
N SER A 340 -4.37 -5.98 6.28
CA SER A 340 -4.48 -4.68 5.62
C SER A 340 -5.00 -3.67 6.62
N THR A 341 -4.59 -2.41 6.47
CA THR A 341 -5.25 -1.30 7.15
C THR A 341 -6.15 -0.60 6.15
N PHE A 342 -7.45 -0.52 6.45
CA PHE A 342 -8.42 0.16 5.61
C PHE A 342 -9.40 0.94 6.49
N HIS A 343 -9.68 2.19 6.13
CA HIS A 343 -10.43 3.15 6.95
C HIS A 343 -9.96 3.22 8.41
N ASN A 344 -8.63 3.16 8.60
CA ASN A 344 -7.97 3.16 9.90
C ASN A 344 -8.30 1.95 10.79
N ARG A 345 -8.72 0.84 10.20
CA ARG A 345 -9.00 -0.44 10.88
C ARG A 345 -8.04 -1.51 10.40
N LEU A 346 -7.49 -2.29 11.33
CA LEU A 346 -6.76 -3.50 11.00
C LEU A 346 -7.73 -4.59 10.56
N LEU A 347 -7.47 -5.15 9.39
CA LEU A 347 -8.19 -6.27 8.83
C LEU A 347 -7.25 -7.46 8.67
N MET A 348 -7.80 -8.67 8.79
CA MET A 348 -7.10 -9.92 8.46
C MET A 348 -7.88 -10.78 7.48
N GLY A 349 -7.18 -11.45 6.58
CA GLY A 349 -7.71 -12.48 5.69
C GLY A 349 -7.34 -13.88 6.18
N ILE A 350 -8.29 -14.82 6.08
CA ILE A 350 -8.15 -16.14 6.70
C ILE A 350 -8.38 -17.31 5.72
N TRP A 351 -8.10 -18.51 6.23
CA TRP A 351 -8.44 -19.83 5.67
C TRP A 351 -9.05 -20.70 6.79
N HIS A 352 -10.09 -21.53 6.58
CA HIS A 352 -10.54 -22.15 5.31
C HIS A 352 -11.76 -21.49 4.62
N GLU A 353 -12.11 -20.26 4.98
CA GLU A 353 -13.12 -19.48 4.24
C GLU A 353 -12.48 -18.16 3.86
N ALA A 354 -12.64 -17.71 2.61
CA ALA A 354 -12.07 -16.45 2.13
C ALA A 354 -12.80 -15.23 2.74
N ARG A 355 -12.66 -15.07 4.06
CA ARG A 355 -13.32 -14.06 4.86
C ARG A 355 -12.30 -13.02 5.31
N MET A 356 -12.71 -11.76 5.25
CA MET A 356 -12.02 -10.65 5.89
C MET A 356 -12.64 -10.38 7.26
N LEU A 357 -11.80 -10.11 8.25
CA LEU A 357 -12.20 -9.86 9.63
C LEU A 357 -11.60 -8.55 10.11
N ARG A 358 -12.35 -7.79 10.90
CA ARG A 358 -11.92 -6.51 11.47
C ARG A 358 -11.54 -6.67 12.93
N TYR A 359 -10.40 -6.12 13.32
CA TYR A 359 -9.99 -6.10 14.72
C TYR A 359 -10.83 -5.10 15.54
N GLU A 360 -11.39 -5.56 16.66
CA GLU A 360 -12.17 -4.71 17.59
C GLU A 360 -11.39 -4.32 18.85
N GLY A 361 -10.19 -4.88 19.03
CA GLY A 361 -9.38 -4.70 20.23
C GLY A 361 -9.40 -5.92 21.16
N GLY A 362 -8.39 -6.02 22.02
CA GLY A 362 -8.21 -7.18 22.88
C GLY A 362 -8.07 -8.46 22.06
N THR A 363 -9.02 -9.38 22.23
CA THR A 363 -9.09 -10.67 21.51
C THR A 363 -10.24 -10.74 20.49
N GLU A 364 -10.92 -9.63 20.24
CA GLU A 364 -12.17 -9.62 19.49
C GLU A 364 -11.97 -9.24 18.02
N TRP A 365 -12.64 -10.00 17.16
CA TRP A 365 -12.67 -9.79 15.71
C TRP A 365 -14.11 -9.88 15.20
N SER A 366 -14.50 -8.97 14.31
CA SER A 366 -15.83 -8.98 13.69
C SER A 366 -15.78 -9.29 12.19
N ASP A 367 -16.87 -9.85 11.67
CA ASP A 367 -17.00 -10.16 10.25
C ASP A 367 -16.96 -8.90 9.38
N TYR A 368 -16.10 -8.94 8.36
CA TYR A 368 -15.92 -7.91 7.33
C TYR A 368 -16.24 -8.45 5.91
N GLY A 369 -16.82 -9.64 5.82
CA GLY A 369 -17.39 -10.19 4.59
C GLY A 369 -16.65 -11.40 4.04
N LEU A 370 -17.41 -12.24 3.34
CA LEU A 370 -16.99 -13.48 2.71
C LEU A 370 -16.89 -13.28 1.18
N MET A 371 -15.82 -13.79 0.57
CA MET A 371 -15.60 -13.80 -0.87
C MET A 371 -16.13 -15.11 -1.48
N ASP A 372 -17.46 -15.28 -1.41
CA ASP A 372 -18.18 -16.41 -2.01
C ASP A 372 -17.64 -17.79 -1.51
N GLU A 373 -17.61 -18.81 -2.37
CA GLU A 373 -17.11 -20.16 -2.07
C GLU A 373 -15.56 -20.28 -2.06
N GLU A 374 -14.83 -19.16 -2.14
CA GLU A 374 -13.37 -19.18 -2.04
C GLU A 374 -12.92 -19.56 -0.61
N LEU A 375 -11.72 -20.12 -0.51
CA LEU A 375 -11.20 -20.72 0.71
C LEU A 375 -10.16 -19.85 1.43
N GLU A 376 -9.52 -18.92 0.73
CA GLU A 376 -8.45 -18.09 1.28
C GLU A 376 -8.47 -16.67 0.72
N VAL A 377 -8.11 -15.70 1.55
CA VAL A 377 -7.70 -14.35 1.10
C VAL A 377 -6.20 -14.21 1.27
N MET A 378 -5.49 -13.90 0.17
CA MET A 378 -4.03 -13.78 0.14
C MET A 378 -3.61 -12.35 -0.20
N GLY A 379 -3.54 -12.02 -1.50
CA GLY A 379 -3.24 -10.67 -1.95
C GLY A 379 -4.29 -9.71 -1.42
N VAL A 380 -3.89 -8.63 -0.78
CA VAL A 380 -4.81 -7.59 -0.32
C VAL A 380 -4.19 -6.24 -0.57
N SER A 381 -4.98 -5.29 -1.11
CA SER A 381 -4.48 -3.95 -1.40
C SER A 381 -5.58 -2.92 -1.24
N VAL A 382 -5.23 -1.79 -0.63
CA VAL A 382 -5.99 -0.56 -0.79
C VAL A 382 -5.51 0.09 -2.09
N PHE A 383 -6.41 0.32 -3.02
CA PHE A 383 -6.13 0.94 -4.31
C PHE A 383 -7.15 2.03 -4.59
N ASN A 384 -6.66 3.26 -4.72
CA ASN A 384 -7.42 4.47 -5.03
C ASN A 384 -8.77 4.55 -4.30
N GLY A 385 -8.75 4.53 -2.97
CA GLY A 385 -9.97 4.65 -2.17
C GLY A 385 -10.75 3.37 -1.91
N LYS A 386 -10.44 2.25 -2.56
CA LYS A 386 -11.16 0.97 -2.45
C LYS A 386 -10.25 -0.15 -1.96
N LEU A 387 -10.85 -1.25 -1.49
CA LEU A 387 -10.15 -2.42 -0.96
C LEU A 387 -10.36 -3.63 -1.88
N TYR A 388 -9.27 -4.33 -2.19
CA TYR A 388 -9.23 -5.48 -3.09
C TYR A 388 -8.62 -6.69 -2.39
N GLY A 389 -9.15 -7.88 -2.71
CA GLY A 389 -8.69 -9.16 -2.18
C GLY A 389 -8.50 -10.18 -3.32
N GLY A 390 -7.36 -10.85 -3.33
CA GLY A 390 -7.03 -11.98 -4.20
C GLY A 390 -7.23 -13.30 -3.48
N THR A 391 -7.75 -14.31 -4.17
CA THR A 391 -8.24 -15.53 -3.52
C THR A 391 -7.67 -16.83 -4.08
N LEU A 392 -7.92 -17.91 -3.34
CA LEU A 392 -7.80 -19.33 -3.72
C LEU A 392 -9.15 -20.00 -3.39
N PRO A 393 -9.63 -21.00 -4.17
CA PRO A 393 -8.92 -21.76 -5.20
C PRO A 393 -9.07 -21.26 -6.62
N GLY A 394 -9.91 -20.24 -6.84
CA GLY A 394 -10.27 -19.75 -8.15
C GLY A 394 -9.20 -18.87 -8.81
N GLY A 395 -8.31 -18.26 -8.02
CA GLY A 395 -7.43 -17.20 -8.53
C GLY A 395 -8.25 -15.97 -8.96
N PHE A 396 -9.22 -15.59 -8.13
CA PHE A 396 -10.12 -14.48 -8.39
C PHE A 396 -9.63 -13.20 -7.70
N VAL A 397 -10.16 -12.06 -8.17
CA VAL A 397 -10.04 -10.77 -7.48
C VAL A 397 -11.43 -10.29 -7.10
N TYR A 398 -11.58 -9.93 -5.83
CA TYR A 398 -12.76 -9.34 -5.26
C TYR A 398 -12.50 -7.88 -4.86
N ARG A 399 -13.54 -7.05 -4.96
CA ARG A 399 -13.56 -5.67 -4.47
C ARG A 399 -14.61 -5.54 -3.37
N TYR A 400 -14.23 -4.88 -2.28
CA TYR A 400 -15.16 -4.58 -1.19
C TYR A 400 -16.14 -3.47 -1.62
N ASN A 401 -17.43 -3.69 -1.40
CA ASN A 401 -18.51 -2.75 -1.76
C ASN A 401 -19.34 -2.31 -0.55
N GLY A 402 -18.81 -2.45 0.67
CA GLY A 402 -19.50 -2.04 1.89
C GLY A 402 -20.39 -3.15 2.49
N GLU A 403 -20.80 -2.95 3.74
CA GLU A 403 -21.75 -3.83 4.44
C GLU A 403 -21.40 -5.34 4.38
N ARG A 404 -20.11 -5.68 4.50
CA ARG A 404 -19.60 -7.08 4.41
C ARG A 404 -19.76 -7.72 3.02
N ASN A 405 -20.01 -6.95 1.98
CA ASN A 405 -20.15 -7.45 0.61
C ASN A 405 -18.84 -7.33 -0.18
N TRP A 406 -18.51 -8.40 -0.89
CA TRP A 406 -17.37 -8.50 -1.80
C TRP A 406 -17.86 -8.91 -3.18
N GLU A 407 -17.54 -8.12 -4.20
CA GLU A 407 -17.89 -8.39 -5.58
C GLU A 407 -16.70 -9.00 -6.30
N LYS A 408 -16.89 -10.16 -6.95
CA LYS A 408 -15.88 -10.73 -7.84
C LYS A 408 -15.78 -9.90 -9.11
N ILE A 409 -14.63 -9.26 -9.33
CA ILE A 409 -14.40 -8.37 -10.47
C ILE A 409 -13.49 -8.98 -11.55
N ALA A 410 -12.77 -10.06 -11.24
CA ALA A 410 -11.92 -10.74 -12.22
C ALA A 410 -11.61 -12.20 -11.87
N VAL A 411 -11.25 -12.95 -12.90
CA VAL A 411 -10.60 -14.26 -12.84
C VAL A 411 -9.22 -14.07 -13.50
N LEU A 412 -8.14 -14.19 -12.73
CA LEU A 412 -6.78 -13.99 -13.25
C LEU A 412 -6.08 -15.32 -13.57
N GLU A 413 -6.63 -16.42 -13.10
CA GLU A 413 -6.17 -17.78 -13.38
C GLU A 413 -7.32 -18.60 -13.97
N GLU A 414 -7.21 -18.92 -15.25
CA GLU A 414 -8.23 -19.70 -15.95
C GLU A 414 -8.40 -21.10 -15.34
N PRO A 415 -9.60 -21.69 -15.38
CA PRO A 415 -9.82 -23.05 -14.89
C PRO A 415 -8.97 -24.09 -15.63
N ASP A 416 -8.24 -24.90 -14.86
CA ASP A 416 -7.50 -26.06 -15.35
C ASP A 416 -7.89 -27.29 -14.50
N PRO A 417 -8.44 -28.37 -15.11
CA PRO A 417 -8.87 -29.56 -14.38
C PRO A 417 -7.72 -30.30 -13.67
N ASN A 418 -6.47 -30.03 -14.04
CA ASN A 418 -5.28 -30.64 -13.43
C ASN A 418 -4.70 -29.79 -12.30
N ILE A 419 -5.20 -28.58 -12.09
CA ILE A 419 -4.72 -27.65 -11.05
C ILE A 419 -5.81 -27.46 -10.01
N ARG A 420 -5.58 -28.03 -8.83
CA ARG A 420 -6.51 -27.91 -7.71
C ARG A 420 -6.60 -26.48 -7.15
N TYR A 421 -5.45 -25.82 -7.01
CA TYR A 421 -5.35 -24.50 -6.37
C TYR A 421 -4.74 -23.48 -7.31
N ARG A 422 -5.52 -22.46 -7.66
CA ARG A 422 -5.09 -21.22 -8.33
C ARG A 422 -5.16 -20.08 -7.33
N ARG A 423 -4.23 -19.13 -7.42
CA ARG A 423 -4.05 -18.07 -6.42
C ARG A 423 -3.83 -16.71 -7.07
N VAL A 424 -4.41 -15.68 -6.47
CA VAL A 424 -3.91 -14.31 -6.58
C VAL A 424 -3.19 -13.96 -5.28
N TRP A 425 -1.86 -13.96 -5.33
CA TRP A 425 -1.00 -14.06 -4.15
C TRP A 425 -0.46 -12.71 -3.68
N SER A 426 0.15 -11.94 -4.58
CA SER A 426 0.80 -10.67 -4.26
C SER A 426 0.08 -9.51 -4.94
N MET A 427 0.10 -8.33 -4.32
CA MET A 427 -0.41 -7.10 -4.92
C MET A 427 0.48 -5.89 -4.61
N ALA A 428 0.52 -4.90 -5.51
CA ALA A 428 1.21 -3.63 -5.30
C ALA A 428 0.53 -2.51 -6.10
N VAL A 429 0.54 -1.27 -5.60
CA VAL A 429 0.08 -0.10 -6.39
C VAL A 429 1.28 0.56 -7.04
N TYR A 430 1.28 0.65 -8.36
CA TYR A 430 2.39 1.19 -9.15
C TYR A 430 1.86 1.91 -10.39
N ASN A 431 2.40 3.08 -10.71
CA ASN A 431 2.09 3.83 -11.93
C ASN A 431 0.58 4.00 -12.15
N GLY A 432 -0.13 4.44 -11.11
CA GLY A 432 -1.58 4.64 -11.14
C GLY A 432 -2.43 3.37 -11.17
N LYS A 433 -1.86 2.16 -11.05
CA LYS A 433 -2.56 0.88 -11.24
C LYS A 433 -2.36 -0.08 -10.07
N LEU A 434 -3.29 -1.02 -9.90
CA LEU A 434 -3.13 -2.15 -8.99
C LEU A 434 -2.56 -3.35 -9.74
N PHE A 435 -1.36 -3.77 -9.40
CA PHE A 435 -0.75 -4.98 -9.91
C PHE A 435 -1.06 -6.19 -9.03
N ALA A 436 -1.25 -7.35 -9.64
CA ALA A 436 -1.57 -8.61 -8.99
C ALA A 436 -0.74 -9.75 -9.60
N GLY A 437 -0.17 -10.60 -8.75
CA GLY A 437 0.66 -11.74 -9.14
C GLY A 437 0.00 -13.07 -8.84
N THR A 438 0.18 -14.07 -9.70
CA THR A 438 -0.62 -15.31 -9.65
C THR A 438 0.19 -16.60 -9.52
N LEU A 439 -0.50 -17.70 -9.20
CA LEU A 439 -0.05 -19.11 -9.22
C LEU A 439 -1.18 -19.96 -9.84
N PRO A 440 -0.91 -20.95 -10.72
CA PRO A 440 0.41 -21.45 -11.13
C PRO A 440 0.95 -20.88 -12.43
N SER A 441 0.26 -19.93 -13.07
CA SER A 441 0.73 -19.35 -14.34
C SER A 441 1.92 -18.42 -14.18
N GLY A 442 2.15 -17.92 -12.96
CA GLY A 442 3.22 -16.97 -12.65
C GLY A 442 3.09 -15.68 -13.45
N LYS A 443 1.85 -15.27 -13.73
CA LYS A 443 1.56 -14.04 -14.47
C LYS A 443 1.44 -12.84 -13.55
N VAL A 444 1.72 -11.68 -14.12
CA VAL A 444 1.43 -10.38 -13.51
C VAL A 444 0.32 -9.70 -14.30
N TRP A 445 -0.70 -9.25 -13.59
CA TRP A 445 -1.82 -8.50 -14.13
C TRP A 445 -1.84 -7.10 -13.55
N SER A 446 -2.43 -6.13 -14.25
CA SER A 446 -2.73 -4.82 -13.67
C SER A 446 -4.17 -4.41 -13.92
N LEU A 447 -4.81 -3.83 -12.90
CA LEU A 447 -6.09 -3.15 -12.97
C LEU A 447 -5.90 -1.64 -13.10
N SER A 448 -6.51 -1.06 -14.11
CA SER A 448 -6.75 0.39 -14.23
C SER A 448 -8.25 0.63 -14.06
N ARG A 449 -8.65 1.65 -13.30
CA ARG A 449 -10.08 1.93 -13.07
C ARG A 449 -10.41 3.41 -13.03
N ASP A 450 -9.79 4.09 -12.08
CA ASP A 450 -10.07 5.48 -11.80
C ASP A 450 -8.76 6.30 -11.86
N PRO A 451 -8.81 7.62 -12.12
CA PRO A 451 -7.63 8.47 -12.21
C PRO A 451 -6.80 8.45 -10.92
N LEU A 452 -5.52 8.09 -11.03
CA LEU A 452 -4.57 8.04 -9.92
C LEU A 452 -3.17 8.44 -10.41
N ALA A 453 -2.65 9.56 -9.90
CA ALA A 453 -1.25 9.95 -10.04
C ALA A 453 -0.45 9.43 -8.84
N THR A 454 0.68 8.77 -9.08
CA THR A 454 1.52 8.13 -8.05
C THR A 454 2.96 8.61 -8.13
N HIS A 455 3.55 8.93 -6.98
CA HIS A 455 5.00 9.03 -6.82
C HIS A 455 5.52 7.66 -6.39
N ASP A 456 6.03 6.91 -7.36
CA ASP A 456 6.50 5.51 -7.17
C ASP A 456 7.93 5.41 -6.61
N THR A 457 8.44 6.51 -6.05
CA THR A 457 9.62 6.55 -5.18
C THR A 457 9.16 6.86 -3.76
N SER A 458 9.80 6.24 -2.76
CA SER A 458 9.45 6.49 -1.36
C SER A 458 9.81 7.92 -0.96
N LEU A 459 8.96 8.54 -0.14
CA LEU A 459 9.30 9.83 0.46
C LEU A 459 10.43 9.66 1.48
N ALA A 460 11.46 10.49 1.33
CA ALA A 460 12.54 10.59 2.29
C ALA A 460 12.05 11.09 3.65
N ASP A 461 12.89 10.95 4.68
CA ASP A 461 12.64 11.63 5.95
C ASP A 461 12.80 13.15 5.78
N GLY A 462 11.91 13.93 6.38
CA GLY A 462 12.03 15.38 6.38
C GLY A 462 10.73 16.09 6.01
N TRP A 463 10.88 17.37 5.66
CA TRP A 463 9.78 18.18 5.16
C TRP A 463 9.68 18.04 3.65
N HIS A 464 8.47 17.78 3.17
CA HIS A 464 8.13 17.82 1.77
C HIS A 464 7.02 18.84 1.51
N ARG A 465 6.95 19.35 0.28
CA ARG A 465 5.79 20.08 -0.23
C ARG A 465 5.11 19.26 -1.32
N ALA A 466 3.83 18.98 -1.14
CA ALA A 466 2.97 18.43 -2.17
C ALA A 466 2.12 19.55 -2.76
N VAL A 467 2.02 19.59 -4.09
CA VAL A 467 1.02 20.38 -4.81
C VAL A 467 0.24 19.44 -5.70
N VAL A 468 -1.08 19.52 -5.67
CA VAL A 468 -1.96 18.79 -6.56
C VAL A 468 -2.81 19.76 -7.36
N THR A 469 -3.07 19.44 -8.62
CA THR A 469 -3.97 20.20 -9.48
C THR A 469 -4.99 19.28 -10.11
N TYR A 470 -6.19 19.81 -10.34
CA TYR A 470 -7.25 19.14 -11.09
C TYR A 470 -7.90 20.16 -12.01
N ASP A 471 -7.90 19.89 -13.32
CA ASP A 471 -8.44 20.79 -14.34
C ASP A 471 -9.77 20.33 -14.96
N ARG A 472 -10.36 19.26 -14.39
CA ARG A 472 -11.51 18.48 -14.90
C ARG A 472 -11.24 17.52 -16.05
N SER A 473 -10.03 17.51 -16.57
CA SER A 473 -9.56 16.56 -17.58
C SER A 473 -8.32 15.78 -17.16
N LYS A 474 -7.61 16.28 -16.14
CA LYS A 474 -6.33 15.73 -15.69
C LYS A 474 -6.11 16.03 -14.21
N LEU A 475 -5.39 15.11 -13.55
CA LEU A 475 -4.74 15.27 -12.25
C LEU A 475 -3.25 15.47 -12.46
N GLU A 476 -2.64 16.37 -11.70
CA GLU A 476 -1.19 16.47 -11.62
C GLU A 476 -0.74 16.41 -10.16
N LEU A 477 0.35 15.70 -9.92
CA LEU A 477 0.99 15.57 -8.62
C LEU A 477 2.41 16.11 -8.70
N TYR A 478 2.70 17.11 -7.88
CA TYR A 478 4.03 17.70 -7.73
C TYR A 478 4.58 17.42 -6.34
N VAL A 479 5.86 17.06 -6.27
CA VAL A 479 6.62 16.89 -5.03
C VAL A 479 7.84 17.80 -5.09
N ASP A 480 8.00 18.64 -4.07
CA ASP A 480 9.13 19.57 -3.92
C ASP A 480 9.42 20.37 -5.20
N GLY A 481 8.33 20.80 -5.86
CA GLY A 481 8.33 21.65 -7.04
C GLY A 481 8.48 20.92 -8.39
N ALA A 482 8.68 19.60 -8.39
CA ALA A 482 8.77 18.80 -9.61
C ALA A 482 7.46 18.06 -9.88
N LEU A 483 6.99 18.07 -11.13
CA LEU A 483 5.89 17.20 -11.56
C LEU A 483 6.40 15.76 -11.52
N VAL A 484 5.77 14.91 -10.71
CA VAL A 484 6.19 13.50 -10.54
C VAL A 484 5.25 12.52 -11.24
N SER A 485 3.98 12.89 -11.42
CA SER A 485 3.00 12.03 -12.08
C SER A 485 1.77 12.85 -12.49
N GLU A 486 1.08 12.36 -13.51
CA GLU A 486 -0.20 12.89 -13.97
C GLU A 486 -1.14 11.72 -14.32
N ALA A 487 -2.45 11.97 -14.25
CA ALA A 487 -3.46 11.00 -14.63
C ALA A 487 -4.60 11.69 -15.39
N ALA A 488 -4.99 11.13 -16.54
CA ALA A 488 -6.15 11.58 -17.29
C ALA A 488 -7.42 11.35 -16.48
N CYS A 489 -8.37 12.27 -16.59
CA CYS A 489 -9.68 12.20 -15.98
C CYS A 489 -10.75 12.47 -17.04
N ASP A 490 -11.41 11.42 -17.50
CA ASP A 490 -12.43 11.57 -18.53
C ASP A 490 -13.63 12.39 -18.04
N ALA A 491 -14.26 13.11 -18.98
CA ALA A 491 -15.41 13.94 -18.68
C ALA A 491 -16.58 13.07 -18.18
N GLY A 492 -17.15 13.44 -17.03
CA GLY A 492 -18.31 12.74 -16.45
C GLY A 492 -17.97 11.55 -15.55
N THR A 493 -16.68 11.20 -15.39
CA THR A 493 -16.22 10.18 -14.44
C THR A 493 -16.44 10.62 -13.00
N ILE A 494 -16.31 11.93 -12.74
CA ILE A 494 -16.49 12.53 -11.42
C ILE A 494 -17.96 12.94 -11.21
N ASP A 495 -18.60 12.33 -10.22
CA ASP A 495 -19.92 12.74 -9.73
C ASP A 495 -19.77 13.84 -8.66
N SER A 496 -19.68 15.09 -9.11
CA SER A 496 -19.53 16.23 -8.20
C SER A 496 -20.74 16.45 -7.29
N ALA A 497 -21.92 15.95 -7.68
CA ALA A 497 -23.12 16.04 -6.86
C ALA A 497 -23.04 15.08 -5.67
N ALA A 498 -22.49 13.88 -5.86
CA ALA A 498 -22.24 12.93 -4.78
C ALA A 498 -21.23 13.45 -3.72
N LEU A 499 -20.36 14.39 -4.12
CA LEU A 499 -19.37 15.02 -3.24
C LEU A 499 -19.83 16.39 -2.71
N ALA A 500 -20.94 16.92 -3.19
CA ALA A 500 -21.49 18.19 -2.72
C ALA A 500 -21.85 18.07 -1.23
N GLY A 501 -21.41 19.04 -0.42
CA GLY A 501 -21.64 19.02 1.02
C GLY A 501 -20.56 18.32 1.84
N LEU A 502 -19.59 17.65 1.22
CA LEU A 502 -18.47 17.05 1.93
C LEU A 502 -17.37 18.09 2.19
N PRO A 503 -16.82 18.16 3.42
CA PRO A 503 -15.72 19.05 3.73
C PRO A 503 -14.40 18.52 3.18
N LEU A 504 -13.50 19.44 2.79
CA LEU A 504 -12.09 19.11 2.68
C LEU A 504 -11.55 18.78 4.08
N THR A 505 -11.10 17.55 4.28
CA THR A 505 -10.58 17.06 5.56
C THR A 505 -9.07 16.83 5.46
N LEU A 506 -8.31 17.44 6.36
CA LEU A 506 -6.88 17.19 6.53
C LEU A 506 -6.66 16.06 7.54
N GLY A 507 -5.66 15.22 7.28
CA GLY A 507 -5.24 14.14 8.19
C GLY A 507 -6.08 12.87 8.14
N LYS A 508 -6.98 12.75 7.16
CA LYS A 508 -7.82 11.56 6.96
C LYS A 508 -7.79 11.12 5.50
N GLY A 509 -7.62 9.83 5.25
CA GLY A 509 -7.69 9.24 3.91
C GLY A 509 -8.22 7.81 3.93
N PRO A 510 -8.27 7.16 2.75
CA PRO A 510 -8.93 5.86 2.62
C PRO A 510 -8.23 4.71 3.34
N GLN A 511 -6.90 4.74 3.43
CA GLN A 511 -6.16 3.71 4.17
C GLN A 511 -6.28 3.93 5.68
N CYS A 512 -5.79 5.07 6.16
CA CYS A 512 -5.71 5.41 7.57
C CYS A 512 -5.62 6.93 7.79
N HIS A 513 -5.64 7.34 9.06
CA HIS A 513 -5.38 8.72 9.47
C HIS A 513 -3.89 9.06 9.30
N PHE A 514 -3.58 10.35 9.09
CA PHE A 514 -2.21 10.80 8.93
C PHE A 514 -1.44 10.72 10.26
N SER A 515 -0.22 10.19 10.22
CA SER A 515 0.72 10.26 11.34
C SER A 515 1.89 11.17 10.97
N GLY A 516 1.92 12.37 11.54
CA GLY A 516 2.91 13.38 11.14
C GLY A 516 2.53 14.82 11.47
N VAL A 517 3.15 15.76 10.76
CA VAL A 517 2.90 17.20 10.90
C VAL A 517 2.49 17.78 9.55
N ILE A 518 1.45 18.62 9.52
CA ILE A 518 1.02 19.38 8.33
C ILE A 518 1.07 20.89 8.63
N ARG A 519 1.50 21.69 7.65
CA ARG A 519 1.52 23.16 7.73
C ARG A 519 1.40 23.80 6.35
N GLU A 520 1.21 25.12 6.36
CA GLU A 520 1.24 25.95 5.14
C GLU A 520 0.29 25.42 4.06
N VAL A 521 -0.97 25.14 4.44
CA VAL A 521 -2.00 24.62 3.54
C VAL A 521 -2.61 25.77 2.77
N GLU A 522 -2.60 25.70 1.45
CA GLU A 522 -3.12 26.74 0.56
C GLU A 522 -4.08 26.11 -0.47
N LEU A 523 -5.29 26.66 -0.59
CA LEU A 523 -6.29 26.25 -1.57
C LEU A 523 -6.44 27.35 -2.63
N PHE A 524 -6.49 26.96 -3.90
CA PHE A 524 -6.64 27.86 -5.03
C PHE A 524 -7.87 27.49 -5.86
N ALA A 525 -8.66 28.50 -6.25
CA ALA A 525 -9.59 28.39 -7.36
C ALA A 525 -8.78 28.42 -8.66
N GLY A 526 -8.89 27.39 -9.49
CA GLY A 526 -8.08 27.25 -10.71
C GLY A 526 -6.84 26.37 -10.56
N VAL A 527 -6.12 26.20 -11.66
CA VAL A 527 -4.99 25.28 -11.82
C VAL A 527 -3.69 26.07 -11.74
N LEU A 528 -2.84 25.75 -10.78
CA LEU A 528 -1.49 26.31 -10.72
C LEU A 528 -0.67 25.79 -11.88
N THR A 529 0.10 26.68 -12.50
CA THR A 529 1.14 26.30 -13.47
C THR A 529 2.30 25.59 -12.78
N ALA A 530 3.11 24.86 -13.55
CA ALA A 530 4.33 24.22 -13.04
C ALA A 530 5.28 25.24 -12.36
N ASP A 531 5.42 26.45 -12.93
CA ASP A 531 6.23 27.53 -12.34
C ASP A 531 5.66 28.05 -11.00
N GLU A 532 4.34 28.07 -10.85
CA GLU A 532 3.70 28.43 -9.58
C GLU A 532 3.90 27.33 -8.54
N ALA A 533 3.75 26.05 -8.91
CA ALA A 533 4.02 24.91 -8.04
C ALA A 533 5.50 24.87 -7.59
N ALA A 534 6.44 25.16 -8.50
CA ALA A 534 7.87 25.24 -8.20
C ALA A 534 8.19 26.41 -7.24
N ARG A 535 7.60 27.60 -7.46
CA ARG A 535 7.77 28.75 -6.56
C ARG A 535 7.23 28.50 -5.16
N LEU A 536 6.10 27.83 -5.03
CA LEU A 536 5.58 27.41 -3.72
C LEU A 536 6.59 26.50 -3.01
N SER A 537 7.34 25.67 -3.72
CA SER A 537 8.34 24.79 -3.13
C SER A 537 9.68 25.48 -2.81
N GLY A 538 9.76 26.81 -2.98
CA GLY A 538 11.00 27.57 -2.79
C GLY A 538 12.02 27.36 -3.91
N LYS A 539 11.64 26.76 -5.04
CA LYS A 539 12.51 26.43 -6.18
C LYS A 539 12.41 27.40 -7.38
N GLY A 540 11.91 28.63 -7.22
CA GLY A 540 11.95 29.64 -8.31
C GLY A 540 12.24 31.05 -7.78
N ALA A 541 13.13 31.87 -8.33
CA ALA A 541 13.92 31.80 -9.56
C ALA A 541 15.38 32.17 -9.28
N GLY A 542 16.32 31.40 -9.82
CA GLY A 542 17.76 31.58 -9.59
C GLY A 542 18.60 30.56 -10.35
N ALA A 543 18.59 30.66 -11.68
CA ALA A 543 19.73 30.37 -12.56
C ALA A 543 19.61 31.33 -13.76
#